data_AF-A0A011NAF3-F1
#
_entry.id   AF-A0A011NAF3-F1
#
_cell.length_a   1.000
_cell.length_b   1.000
_cell.length_c   1.000
_cell.angle_alpha   90.00
_cell.angle_beta   90.00
_cell.angle_gamma   90.00
#
_symmetry.space_group_name_H-M   'P 1'
#
loop_
_entity.id
_entity.type
_entity.pdbx_description
1 polymer ?
#
loop_
_entity_poly.entity_id
_entity_poly.type
_entity_poly.pdbx_seq_one_letter_code
_entity_poly.pdbx_strand_id
1 'polypeptide(L)'
;MKKADIQKMQDLYNQWVELLPELEKGIEQWKKAAELLEPLSQFYSSSKWRELHDSFDEELDTKGNYSILSEDALWNALAEQHQLALEWLRLSTALITKE
;
A
#
# COMPACT_ATOMS: atom_id res chain seq x y z
N MET A 1 11.66 35.05 21.88
CA MET A 1 11.10 33.75 22.33
C MET A 1 11.51 33.49 23.76
N LYS A 2 10.57 33.05 24.59
CA LYS A 2 10.85 32.59 25.96
C LYS A 2 11.31 31.12 25.92
N LYS A 3 11.96 30.64 26.99
CA LYS A 3 12.39 29.23 27.11
C LYS A 3 11.26 28.24 26.81
N ALA A 4 10.04 28.55 27.25
CA ALA A 4 8.86 27.70 27.01
C ALA A 4 8.53 27.57 25.52
N ASP A 5 8.67 28.64 24.73
CA ASP A 5 8.42 28.61 23.28
C ASP A 5 9.46 27.72 22.57
N ILE A 6 10.71 27.78 23.01
CA ILE A 6 11.80 26.95 22.48
C ILE A 6 11.55 25.48 22.83
N GLN A 7 11.15 25.18 24.07
CA GLN A 7 10.86 23.81 24.49
C GLN A 7 9.74 23.18 23.66
N LYS A 8 8.68 23.94 23.35
CA LYS A 8 7.60 23.46 22.48
C LYS A 8 8.11 23.05 21.09
N MET A 9 9.04 23.82 20.51
CA MET A 9 9.64 23.46 19.22
C MET A 9 10.53 22.22 19.32
N GLN A 10 11.28 22.09 20.42
CA GLN A 10 12.09 20.89 20.68
C GLN A 10 11.21 19.64 20.81
N ASP A 11 10.07 19.74 21.49
CA ASP A 11 9.14 18.62 21.67
C ASP A 11 8.51 18.18 20.33
N LEU A 12 8.23 19.12 19.43
CA LEU A 12 7.78 18.81 18.06
C LEU A 12 8.89 18.14 17.25
N TYR A 13 10.13 18.61 17.36
CA TYR A 13 11.26 17.98 16.68
C TYR A 13 11.53 16.56 17.19
N ASN A 14 11.41 16.32 18.50
CA ASN A 14 11.57 14.97 19.06
C ASN A 14 10.51 14.01 18.51
N GLN A 15 9.24 14.44 18.45
CA GLN A 15 8.17 13.65 17.82
C GLN A 15 8.45 13.37 16.33
N TRP A 16 9.01 14.34 15.61
CA TRP A 16 9.43 14.14 14.22
C TRP A 16 10.53 13.08 14.10
N VAL A 17 11.57 13.15 14.94
CA VAL A 17 12.67 12.19 14.94
C VAL A 17 12.17 10.77 15.24
N GLU A 18 11.18 10.62 16.11
CA GLU A 18 10.54 9.33 16.40
C GLU A 18 9.70 8.81 15.23
N LEU A 19 9.02 9.70 14.50
CA LEU A 19 8.16 9.33 13.36
C LEU A 19 8.95 8.96 12.09
N LEU A 20 10.11 9.60 11.88
CA LEU A 20 10.87 9.48 10.64
C LEU A 20 11.19 8.02 10.22
N PRO A 21 11.65 7.12 11.11
CA PRO A 21 11.93 5.73 10.73
C PRO A 21 10.69 4.96 10.24
N GLU A 22 9.51 5.24 10.78
CA GLU A 22 8.27 4.58 10.33
C GLU A 22 7.84 5.10 8.95
N LEU A 23 8.10 6.37 8.64
CA LEU A 23 7.88 6.90 7.28
C LEU A 23 8.82 6.25 6.26
N GLU A 24 10.11 6.10 6.61
CA GLU A 24 11.10 5.43 5.76
C GLU A 24 10.75 3.95 5.54
N LYS A 25 10.33 3.26 6.60
CA LYS A 25 9.84 1.88 6.53
C LYS A 25 8.59 1.77 5.66
N GLY A 26 7.69 2.75 5.71
CA GLY A 26 6.55 2.85 4.80
C GLY A 26 6.98 2.82 3.34
N ILE A 27 8.06 3.53 2.98
CA ILE A 27 8.59 3.53 1.61
C ILE A 27 9.02 2.13 1.16
N GLU A 28 9.72 1.39 2.01
CA GLU A 28 10.11 0.01 1.70
C GLU A 28 8.91 -0.95 1.62
N GLN A 29 7.90 -0.75 2.47
CA GLN A 29 6.65 -1.53 2.42
C GLN A 29 5.92 -1.32 1.09
N TRP A 30 5.91 -0.10 0.56
CA TRP A 30 5.30 0.19 -0.72
C TRP A 30 6.02 -0.44 -1.91
N LYS A 31 7.36 -0.49 -1.89
CA LYS A 31 8.13 -1.25 -2.88
C LYS A 31 7.76 -2.73 -2.84
N LYS A 32 7.74 -3.31 -1.65
CA LYS A 32 7.35 -4.72 -1.45
C LYS A 32 5.91 -4.99 -1.90
N ALA A 33 4.97 -4.07 -1.64
CA ALA A 33 3.59 -4.20 -2.10
C ALA A 33 3.51 -4.24 -3.63
N ALA A 34 4.28 -3.39 -4.33
CA ALA A 34 4.36 -3.41 -5.79
C ALA A 34 4.95 -4.73 -6.31
N GLU A 35 6.03 -5.23 -5.71
CA GLU A 35 6.65 -6.51 -6.08
C GLU A 35 5.69 -7.70 -5.92
N LEU A 36 4.84 -7.69 -4.88
CA LEU A 36 3.85 -8.73 -4.65
C LEU A 36 2.67 -8.66 -5.62
N LEU A 37 2.17 -7.45 -5.89
CA LEU A 37 0.96 -7.27 -6.70
C LEU A 37 1.21 -7.31 -8.21
N GLU A 38 2.43 -7.02 -8.67
CA GLU A 38 2.78 -7.08 -10.09
C GLU A 38 2.50 -8.46 -10.73
N PRO A 39 3.03 -9.59 -10.23
CA PRO A 39 2.73 -10.89 -10.82
C PRO A 39 1.25 -11.30 -10.66
N LEU A 40 0.59 -10.84 -9.59
CA LEU A 40 -0.85 -11.09 -9.38
C LEU A 40 -1.71 -10.34 -10.41
N SER A 41 -1.35 -9.09 -10.71
CA SER A 41 -2.00 -8.27 -11.75
C SER A 41 -1.82 -8.88 -13.15
N GLN A 42 -0.59 -9.32 -13.46
CA GLN A 42 -0.29 -10.01 -14.72
C GLN A 42 -1.08 -11.31 -14.84
N PHE A 43 -1.16 -12.08 -13.76
CA PHE A 43 -1.94 -13.31 -13.73
C PHE A 43 -3.44 -13.03 -13.94
N TYR A 44 -4.03 -12.11 -13.16
CA TYR A 44 -5.44 -11.73 -13.28
C TYR A 44 -5.82 -11.26 -14.69
N SER A 45 -4.92 -10.52 -15.34
CA SER A 45 -5.14 -10.01 -16.70
C SER A 45 -4.98 -11.07 -17.80
N SER A 46 -4.44 -12.25 -17.47
CA SER A 46 -4.13 -13.29 -18.44
C SER A 46 -5.36 -14.06 -18.92
N SER A 47 -5.28 -14.67 -20.11
CA SER A 47 -6.29 -15.65 -20.55
C SER A 47 -6.31 -16.90 -19.67
N LYS A 48 -5.17 -17.24 -19.06
CA LYS A 48 -5.03 -18.41 -18.17
C LYS A 48 -5.84 -18.26 -16.89
N TRP A 49 -5.91 -17.06 -16.31
CA TRP A 49 -6.77 -16.82 -15.15
C TRP A 49 -8.24 -17.08 -15.50
N ARG A 50 -8.72 -16.61 -16.66
CA ARG A 50 -10.10 -16.86 -17.12
C ARG A 50 -10.39 -18.34 -17.30
N GLU A 51 -9.48 -19.06 -17.96
CA GLU A 51 -9.61 -20.51 -18.13
C GLU A 51 -9.69 -21.24 -16.78
N LEU A 52 -8.81 -20.88 -15.83
CA LEU A 52 -8.81 -21.48 -14.50
C LEU A 52 -10.04 -21.07 -13.69
N HIS A 53 -10.51 -19.83 -13.80
CA HIS A 53 -11.76 -19.38 -13.16
C HIS A 53 -12.95 -20.26 -13.56
N ASP A 54 -13.05 -20.61 -14.85
CA ASP A 54 -14.16 -21.39 -15.39
C ASP A 54 -14.04 -22.90 -15.12
N SER A 55 -12.81 -23.42 -15.03
CA SER A 55 -12.55 -24.86 -15.09
C SER A 55 -11.89 -25.49 -13.86
N PHE A 56 -11.32 -24.69 -12.95
CA PHE A 56 -10.63 -25.20 -11.77
C PHE A 56 -11.62 -25.52 -10.65
N ASP A 57 -11.68 -26.80 -10.27
CA ASP A 57 -12.65 -27.33 -9.30
C ASP A 57 -12.00 -27.86 -8.01
N GLU A 58 -10.67 -27.79 -7.89
CA GLU A 58 -9.93 -28.19 -6.69
C GLU A 58 -9.95 -27.11 -5.60
N GLU A 59 -9.84 -27.53 -4.35
CA GLU A 59 -9.78 -26.61 -3.21
C GLU A 59 -8.38 -26.00 -3.05
N LEU A 60 -8.31 -24.67 -2.98
CA LEU A 60 -7.09 -23.95 -2.60
C LEU A 60 -7.07 -23.69 -1.10
N ASP A 61 -5.90 -23.86 -0.49
CA ASP A 61 -5.66 -23.39 0.89
C ASP A 61 -5.55 -21.85 0.91
N THR A 62 -6.69 -21.18 1.05
CA THR A 62 -6.74 -19.72 1.03
C THR A 62 -6.33 -19.06 2.34
N LYS A 63 -6.06 -19.85 3.39
CA LYS A 63 -5.82 -19.35 4.76
C LYS A 63 -6.92 -18.41 5.27
N GLY A 64 -8.17 -18.61 4.82
CA GLY A 64 -9.32 -17.78 5.20
C GLY A 64 -9.54 -16.55 4.31
N ASN A 65 -8.74 -16.36 3.26
CA ASN A 65 -8.95 -15.31 2.25
C ASN A 65 -9.87 -15.78 1.12
N TYR A 66 -10.27 -14.86 0.25
CA TYR A 66 -10.89 -15.21 -1.02
C TYR A 66 -9.89 -15.89 -1.97
N SER A 67 -10.39 -16.80 -2.80
CA SER A 67 -9.58 -17.44 -3.84
C SER A 67 -9.06 -16.43 -4.85
N ILE A 68 -7.82 -16.61 -5.29
CA ILE A 68 -7.22 -15.86 -6.41
C ILE A 68 -7.96 -16.05 -7.74
N LEU A 69 -8.79 -17.09 -7.84
CA LEU A 69 -9.67 -17.34 -8.98
C LEU A 69 -11.04 -16.69 -8.82
N SER A 70 -11.36 -16.07 -7.69
CA SER A 70 -12.57 -15.24 -7.62
C SER A 70 -12.38 -13.93 -8.39
N GLU A 71 -13.45 -13.44 -9.03
CA GLU A 71 -13.42 -12.16 -9.74
C GLU A 71 -12.99 -11.01 -8.81
N ASP A 72 -13.50 -11.01 -7.58
CA ASP A 72 -13.35 -9.89 -6.66
C ASP A 72 -12.01 -9.85 -5.90
N ALA A 73 -11.34 -10.98 -5.67
CA ALA A 73 -10.15 -11.00 -4.80
C ALA A 73 -9.02 -10.09 -5.32
N LEU A 74 -8.59 -10.32 -6.56
CA LEU A 74 -7.51 -9.55 -7.17
C LEU A 74 -8.00 -8.18 -7.63
N TRP A 75 -9.26 -8.06 -8.07
CA TRP A 75 -9.85 -6.77 -8.39
C TRP A 75 -9.83 -5.81 -7.19
N ASN A 76 -10.30 -6.25 -6.02
CA ASN A 76 -10.32 -5.45 -4.81
C ASN A 76 -8.91 -5.11 -4.34
N ALA A 77 -7.99 -6.08 -4.31
CA ALA A 77 -6.61 -5.83 -3.90
C ALA A 77 -5.90 -4.76 -4.77
N LEU A 78 -6.10 -4.81 -6.08
CA LEU A 78 -5.54 -3.82 -7.01
C LEU A 78 -6.21 -2.46 -6.87
N ALA A 79 -7.54 -2.42 -6.66
CA ALA A 79 -8.27 -1.19 -6.41
C ALA A 79 -7.81 -0.52 -5.11
N GLU A 80 -7.64 -1.28 -4.02
CA GLU A 80 -7.15 -0.81 -2.73
C GLU A 80 -5.74 -0.22 -2.86
N GLN A 81 -4.82 -0.92 -3.53
CA GLN A 81 -3.46 -0.41 -3.79
C GLN A 81 -3.50 0.92 -4.54
N HIS A 82 -4.33 1.02 -5.59
CA HIS A 82 -4.45 2.23 -6.38
C HIS A 82 -5.01 3.40 -5.57
N GLN A 83 -6.05 3.19 -4.76
CA GLN A 83 -6.60 4.24 -3.90
C GLN A 83 -5.57 4.75 -2.87
N LEU A 84 -4.85 3.84 -2.23
CA LEU A 84 -3.78 4.21 -1.30
C LEU A 84 -2.66 4.99 -2.00
N ALA A 85 -2.30 4.62 -3.22
CA ALA A 85 -1.25 5.30 -3.98
C ALA A 85 -1.67 6.73 -4.37
N LEU A 86 -2.94 6.95 -4.72
CA LEU A 86 -3.48 8.28 -4.99
C LEU A 86 -3.45 9.18 -3.75
N GLU A 87 -3.84 8.66 -2.59
CA GLU A 87 -3.78 9.43 -1.35
C GLU A 87 -2.34 9.79 -1.01
N TRP A 88 -1.40 8.87 -1.19
CA TRP A 88 0.00 9.17 -0.94
C TRP A 88 0.59 10.17 -1.94
N LEU A 89 0.22 10.07 -3.21
CA LEU A 89 0.58 11.07 -4.21
C LEU A 89 0.10 12.45 -3.78
N ARG A 90 -1.18 12.56 -3.38
CA ARG A 90 -1.78 13.81 -2.91
C ARG A 90 -1.02 14.39 -1.72
N LEU A 91 -0.75 13.59 -0.69
CA LEU A 91 -0.04 14.02 0.52
C LEU A 91 1.39 14.47 0.20
N SER A 92 2.10 13.68 -0.61
CA SER A 92 3.48 13.98 -1.02
C SER A 92 3.55 15.26 -1.84
N THR A 93 2.67 15.42 -2.83
CA THR A 93 2.61 16.65 -3.64
C THR A 93 2.28 17.85 -2.76
N ALA A 94 1.32 17.76 -1.85
CA ALA A 94 0.96 18.87 -0.96
C ALA A 94 2.13 19.30 -0.04
N LEU A 95 3.03 18.39 0.34
CA LEU A 95 4.25 18.72 1.08
C LEU A 95 5.30 19.39 0.20
N ILE A 96 5.45 18.93 -1.05
CA ILE A 96 6.43 19.45 -2.01
C ILE A 96 6.03 20.85 -2.52
N THR A 97 4.75 21.10 -2.73
CA THR A 97 4.25 22.37 -3.29
C THR A 97 3.88 23.41 -2.25
N LYS A 98 4.11 23.15 -0.96
CA LYS A 98 3.98 24.16 0.09
C LYS A 98 5.18 25.11 0.01
N GLU A 99 5.01 26.21 -0.72
CA GLU A 99 5.84 27.42 -0.62
C GLU A 99 5.43 28.28 0.58
#